data_AF-A0A401RH76-F1
#
_entry.id   AF-A0A401RH76-F1
#
_cell.length_a   1.000
_cell.length_b   1.000
_cell.length_c   1.000
_cell.angle_alpha   90.00
_cell.angle_beta   90.00
_cell.angle_gamma   90.00
#
_symmetry.space_group_name_H-M   'P 1'
#
loop_
_entity.id
_entity.type
_entity.pdbx_description
1 polymer ?
#
loop_
_entity_poly.entity_id
_entity_poly.type
_entity_poly.pdbx_seq_one_letter_code
_entity_poly.pdbx_strand_id
1 'polypeptide(L)'
;PEIVSTPNFVVEVTKLSNNQSLVFDCHYPEDEIGRGEEDDSDIFAIREVSFQPTGEDDWKDTSYTLNTDSLDWALYDHLMDFLADRGVDNTFADELVELSTALEHQEYIKFLENLKSFVKC
;
A
#
# COMPACT_ATOMS: atom_id res chain seq x y z
N PRO A 1 -13.04 2.29 20.51
CA PRO A 1 -12.04 2.06 19.44
C PRO A 1 -12.75 1.44 18.24
N GLU A 2 -12.91 2.22 17.16
CA GLU A 2 -13.23 1.63 15.86
C GLU A 2 -12.02 0.83 15.41
N ILE A 3 -12.24 -0.42 14.99
CA ILE A 3 -11.20 -1.25 14.41
C ILE A 3 -11.09 -0.79 12.96
N VAL A 4 -9.98 -0.15 12.63
CA VAL A 4 -9.68 0.34 11.28
C VAL A 4 -8.57 -0.53 10.72
N SER A 5 -8.70 -0.96 9.47
CA SER A 5 -7.73 -1.77 8.76
C SER A 5 -6.90 -0.88 7.83
N THR A 6 -5.63 -0.69 8.16
CA THR A 6 -4.65 0.10 7.38
C THR A 6 -3.57 -0.83 6.82
N PRO A 7 -3.87 -1.65 5.79
CA PRO A 7 -2.92 -2.62 5.26
C PRO A 7 -1.82 -1.93 4.45
N ASN A 8 -0.61 -2.48 4.46
CA ASN A 8 0.38 -2.10 3.44
C ASN A 8 -0.14 -2.48 2.05
N PHE A 9 0.19 -1.69 1.04
CA PHE A 9 -0.26 -1.91 -0.32
C PHE A 9 0.88 -1.72 -1.31
N VAL A 10 0.82 -2.48 -2.40
CA VAL A 10 1.85 -2.46 -3.44
C VAL A 10 1.25 -1.89 -4.72
N VAL A 11 1.90 -0.88 -5.28
CA VAL A 11 1.51 -0.28 -6.56
C VAL A 11 2.47 -0.77 -7.64
N GLU A 12 1.94 -1.49 -8.61
CA GLU A 12 2.69 -1.90 -9.81
C GLU A 12 2.29 -1.04 -11.01
N VAL A 13 3.25 -0.32 -11.58
CA VAL A 13 3.07 0.48 -12.78
C VAL A 13 3.77 -0.19 -13.96
N THR A 14 3.00 -0.87 -14.79
CA THR A 14 3.49 -1.52 -16.02
C THR A 14 3.43 -0.58 -17.22
N LYS A 15 4.54 -0.43 -17.93
CA LYS A 15 4.57 0.20 -19.26
C LYS A 15 4.68 -0.88 -20.32
N LEU A 16 3.78 -0.88 -21.31
CA LEU A 16 3.74 -1.86 -22.40
C LEU A 16 4.99 -1.85 -23.30
N SER A 17 5.85 -0.83 -23.17
CA SER A 17 7.01 -0.62 -24.02
C SER A 17 8.24 -1.46 -23.66
N ASN A 18 8.38 -1.91 -22.40
CA ASN A 18 9.68 -2.36 -21.88
C ASN A 18 9.66 -3.65 -21.03
N ASN A 19 8.58 -4.44 -21.02
CA ASN A 19 8.47 -5.70 -20.23
C ASN A 19 8.97 -5.56 -18.77
N GLN A 20 8.87 -4.35 -18.23
CA GLN A 20 9.29 -4.02 -16.88
C GLN A 20 8.18 -3.17 -16.26
N SER A 21 7.95 -3.45 -14.99
CA SER A 21 7.06 -2.71 -14.12
C SER A 21 7.87 -1.99 -13.05
N LEU A 22 7.43 -0.80 -12.70
CA LEU A 22 7.94 -0.06 -11.55
C LEU A 22 7.03 -0.39 -10.36
N VAL A 23 7.60 -0.95 -9.30
CA VAL A 23 6.86 -1.43 -8.13
C VAL A 23 7.19 -0.56 -6.92
N PHE A 24 6.14 -0.07 -6.27
CA PHE A 24 6.21 0.75 -5.06
C PHE A 24 5.57 -0.03 -3.92
N ASP A 25 6.30 -0.21 -2.83
CA ASP A 25 5.78 -0.76 -1.59
C ASP A 25 5.41 0.39 -0.66
N CYS A 26 4.11 0.57 -0.41
CA CYS A 26 3.54 1.67 0.34
C CYS A 26 2.98 1.17 1.68
N HIS A 27 3.07 2.03 2.69
CA HIS A 27 2.57 1.73 4.03
C HIS A 27 1.92 2.95 4.66
N TYR A 28 1.04 2.69 5.62
CA TYR A 28 0.47 3.72 6.48
C TYR A 28 1.41 3.89 7.68
N PRO A 29 2.01 5.07 7.89
CA PRO A 29 2.91 5.30 9.01
C PRO A 29 2.16 5.19 10.35
N GLU A 30 2.76 4.48 11.32
CA GLU A 30 2.12 4.17 12.62
C GLU A 30 1.94 5.41 13.53
N ASP A 31 2.64 6.51 13.27
CA ASP A 31 2.78 7.65 14.20
C ASP A 31 1.87 8.87 13.94
N GLU A 32 0.98 8.88 12.94
CA GLU A 32 0.16 10.07 12.61
C GLU A 32 -1.36 9.91 12.71
N ILE A 33 -1.86 9.12 13.67
CA ILE A 33 -3.28 9.24 14.09
C ILE A 33 -3.46 10.41 15.10
N GLY A 34 -2.42 11.23 15.30
CA GLY A 34 -2.39 12.39 16.18
C GLY A 34 -2.46 13.71 15.44
N ARG A 35 -3.67 14.23 15.26
CA ARG A 35 -4.00 15.63 14.87
C ARG A 35 -2.88 16.65 15.13
N GLY A 36 -2.32 17.19 14.05
CA GLY A 36 -1.63 18.47 13.98
C GLY A 36 -2.03 19.15 12.67
N GLU A 37 -2.42 20.42 12.74
CA GLU A 37 -2.84 21.23 11.61
C GLU A 37 -1.67 21.47 10.63
N GLU A 38 -1.42 20.57 9.68
CA GLU A 38 -0.69 20.87 8.45
C GLU A 38 -1.44 20.19 7.29
N ASP A 39 -2.01 20.99 6.39
CA ASP A 39 -2.79 20.59 5.20
C ASP A 39 -1.97 19.78 4.16
N ASP A 40 -0.79 19.26 4.53
CA ASP A 40 0.25 18.74 3.64
C ASP A 40 0.91 17.43 4.14
N SER A 41 0.38 16.76 5.19
CA SER A 41 0.92 15.45 5.58
C SER A 41 0.33 14.32 4.73
N ASP A 42 1.20 13.54 4.09
CA ASP A 42 0.81 12.39 3.28
C ASP A 42 0.23 11.27 4.15
N ILE A 43 -0.91 10.71 3.73
CA ILE A 43 -1.63 9.66 4.48
C ILE A 43 -0.88 8.32 4.42
N PHE A 44 -0.06 8.13 3.39
CA PHE A 44 0.78 6.95 3.20
C PHE A 44 2.18 7.38 2.79
N ALA A 45 3.15 6.49 3.02
CA ALA A 45 4.53 6.69 2.62
C ALA A 45 5.04 5.51 1.79
N ILE A 46 5.91 5.80 0.83
CA ILE A 46 6.62 4.78 0.05
C ILE A 46 7.78 4.27 0.91
N ARG A 47 7.88 2.96 1.13
CA ARG A 47 8.96 2.30 1.87
C ARG A 47 10.08 1.84 0.95
N GLU A 48 9.71 1.22 -0.16
CA GLU A 48 10.65 0.65 -1.12
C GLU A 48 10.18 0.83 -2.56
N VAL A 49 11.14 0.99 -3.47
CA VAL A 49 10.89 1.07 -4.91
C VAL A 49 11.82 0.11 -5.64
N SER A 50 11.29 -0.67 -6.58
CA SER A 50 12.08 -1.57 -7.41
C SER A 50 11.56 -1.66 -8.84
N PHE A 51 12.43 -2.07 -9.75
CA PHE A 51 12.00 -2.51 -11.08
C PHE A 51 11.84 -4.03 -11.07
N GLN A 52 10.67 -4.52 -11.47
CA GLN A 52 10.38 -5.93 -11.61
C GLN A 52 10.03 -6.27 -13.06
N PRO A 53 10.40 -7.47 -13.56
CA PRO A 53 9.96 -7.91 -14.88
C PRO A 53 8.45 -8.14 -14.89
N THR A 54 7.79 -7.69 -15.96
CA THR A 54 6.33 -7.78 -16.08
C THR A 54 5.86 -9.22 -16.22
N GLY A 55 4.86 -9.63 -15.44
CA GLY A 55 4.17 -10.91 -15.60
C GLY A 55 4.83 -12.09 -14.87
N GLU A 56 5.74 -11.84 -13.95
CA GLU A 56 6.18 -12.84 -12.97
C GLU A 56 5.39 -12.66 -11.67
N ASP A 57 4.85 -13.75 -11.13
CA ASP A 57 4.05 -13.74 -9.88
C ASP A 57 4.92 -13.51 -8.63
N ASP A 58 6.22 -13.83 -8.70
CA ASP A 58 7.13 -13.78 -7.55
C ASP A 58 8.10 -12.61 -7.64
N TRP A 59 8.29 -11.93 -6.51
CA TRP A 59 9.30 -10.89 -6.34
C TRP A 59 10.69 -11.44 -6.60
N LYS A 60 11.46 -10.81 -7.50
CA LYS A 60 12.86 -11.18 -7.68
C LYS A 60 13.73 -10.49 -6.63
N ASP A 61 14.19 -11.27 -5.66
CA ASP A 61 15.16 -10.84 -4.63
C ASP A 61 16.50 -10.33 -5.23
N THR A 62 16.79 -10.67 -6.48
CA THR A 62 17.99 -10.21 -7.19
C THR A 62 17.83 -8.85 -7.84
N SER A 63 16.60 -8.33 -7.93
CA SER A 63 16.33 -6.98 -8.40
C SER A 63 16.82 -5.97 -7.38
N TYR A 64 17.38 -4.85 -7.84
CA TYR A 64 17.76 -3.78 -6.95
C TYR A 64 16.51 -3.12 -6.36
N THR A 65 16.44 -3.14 -5.03
CA THR A 65 15.40 -2.45 -4.27
C THR A 65 16.01 -1.23 -3.60
N LEU A 66 15.40 -0.08 -3.86
CA LEU A 66 15.77 1.19 -3.25
C LEU A 66 14.88 1.42 -2.03
N ASN A 67 15.50 1.53 -0.86
CA ASN A 67 14.83 2.00 0.34
C ASN A 67 14.76 3.54 0.33
N THR A 68 13.60 4.09 0.69
CA THR A 68 13.30 5.53 0.62
C THR A 68 13.83 6.35 1.79
N ASP A 69 14.23 5.73 2.91
CA ASP A 69 14.78 6.44 4.07
C ASP A 69 16.09 7.18 3.74
N SER A 70 16.82 6.72 2.71
CA SER A 70 18.08 7.31 2.25
C SER A 70 17.94 8.16 0.98
N LEU A 71 16.70 8.38 0.51
CA LEU A 71 16.45 9.13 -0.72
C LEU A 71 16.53 10.64 -0.48
N ASP A 72 16.94 11.36 -1.52
CA ASP A 72 16.82 12.82 -1.55
C ASP A 72 15.33 13.19 -1.57
N TRP A 73 14.95 14.15 -0.73
CA TRP A 73 13.56 14.58 -0.56
C TRP A 73 12.92 14.99 -1.89
N ALA A 74 13.66 15.68 -2.78
CA ALA A 74 13.10 16.09 -4.06
C ALA A 74 12.80 14.90 -4.97
N LEU A 75 13.59 13.82 -4.90
CA LEU A 75 13.28 12.60 -5.66
C LEU A 75 12.08 11.87 -5.04
N TYR A 76 11.96 11.86 -3.72
CA TYR A 76 10.78 11.32 -3.04
C TYR A 76 9.49 12.04 -3.46
N ASP A 77 9.48 13.37 -3.47
CA ASP A 77 8.33 14.18 -3.91
C ASP A 77 7.92 13.83 -5.35
N HIS A 78 8.89 13.70 -6.27
CA HIS A 78 8.58 13.31 -7.65
C HIS A 78 7.99 11.89 -7.77
N LEU A 79 8.33 10.97 -6.86
CA LEU A 79 7.73 9.63 -6.83
C LEU A 79 6.29 9.69 -6.31
N MET A 80 6.02 10.52 -5.31
CA MET A 80 4.66 10.77 -4.80
C MET A 80 3.79 11.44 -5.89
N ASP A 81 4.29 12.49 -6.55
CA ASP A 81 3.61 13.12 -7.70
C ASP A 81 3.30 12.11 -8.81
N PHE A 82 4.24 11.20 -9.10
CA PHE A 82 4.06 10.17 -10.12
C PHE A 82 2.94 9.16 -9.79
N LEU A 83 2.77 8.84 -8.50
CA LEU A 83 1.67 8.02 -8.00
C LEU A 83 0.35 8.79 -8.05
N ALA A 84 0.33 10.05 -7.63
CA ALA A 84 -0.83 10.92 -7.68
C ALA A 84 -1.35 11.13 -9.12
N ASP A 85 -0.45 11.33 -10.08
CA ASP A 85 -0.78 11.41 -11.53
C ASP A 85 -1.48 10.15 -12.07
N ARG A 86 -1.36 9.01 -11.37
CA ARG A 86 -2.03 7.73 -11.68
C ARG A 86 -3.27 7.47 -10.84
N GLY A 87 -3.66 8.43 -10.01
CA GLY A 87 -4.80 8.33 -9.09
C GLY A 87 -4.48 7.59 -7.79
N VAL A 88 -3.20 7.39 -7.46
CA VAL A 88 -2.78 6.90 -6.15
C VAL A 88 -2.35 8.10 -5.31
N ASP A 89 -3.34 8.75 -4.70
CA ASP A 89 -3.18 9.94 -3.86
C ASP A 89 -3.78 9.71 -2.46
N ASN A 90 -3.83 10.75 -1.64
CA ASN A 90 -4.43 10.69 -0.30
C ASN A 90 -5.91 10.30 -0.32
N THR A 91 -6.67 10.67 -1.36
CA THR A 91 -8.08 10.27 -1.49
C THR A 91 -8.18 8.77 -1.71
N PHE A 92 -7.35 8.21 -2.59
CA PHE A 92 -7.26 6.76 -2.77
C PHE A 92 -6.87 6.04 -1.48
N ALA A 93 -5.90 6.59 -0.74
CA ALA A 93 -5.44 5.99 0.51
C ALA A 93 -6.56 5.92 1.57
N ASP A 94 -7.38 6.97 1.70
CA ASP A 94 -8.55 6.99 2.57
C ASP A 94 -9.62 5.97 2.15
N GLU A 95 -9.95 5.94 0.85
CA GLU A 95 -10.92 4.97 0.31
C GLU A 95 -10.46 3.52 0.51
N LEU A 96 -9.15 3.26 0.39
CA LEU A 96 -8.57 1.94 0.60
C LEU A 96 -8.69 1.49 2.06
N VAL A 97 -8.54 2.40 3.03
CA VAL A 97 -8.75 2.10 4.46
C VAL A 97 -10.20 1.72 4.73
N GLU A 98 -11.16 2.46 4.17
CA GLU A 98 -12.59 2.13 4.30
C GLU A 98 -12.90 0.75 3.71
N LEU A 99 -12.42 0.50 2.48
CA LEU A 99 -12.60 -0.77 1.79
C LEU A 99 -11.98 -1.93 2.57
N SER A 100 -10.74 -1.79 3.02
CA SER A 100 -10.03 -2.83 3.78
C SER A 100 -10.77 -3.14 5.08
N THR A 101 -11.24 -2.10 5.78
CA THR A 101 -11.99 -2.26 7.04
C THR A 101 -13.29 -3.04 6.81
N ALA A 102 -14.02 -2.74 5.73
CA ALA A 102 -15.24 -3.46 5.37
C ALA A 102 -14.96 -4.94 5.01
N LEU A 103 -13.90 -5.19 4.24
CA LEU A 103 -13.48 -6.54 3.84
C LEU A 103 -13.03 -7.37 5.05
N GLU A 104 -12.22 -6.79 5.93
CA GLU A 104 -11.74 -7.46 7.14
C GLU A 104 -12.90 -7.87 8.05
N HIS A 105 -13.89 -6.99 8.22
CA HIS A 105 -15.09 -7.32 8.98
C HIS A 105 -15.87 -8.48 8.34
N GLN A 106 -16.03 -8.46 7.02
CA GLN A 106 -16.71 -9.53 6.28
C GLN A 106 -15.99 -10.87 6.44
N GLU A 107 -14.67 -10.92 6.24
CA GLU A 107 -13.89 -12.16 6.34
C GLU A 107 -13.80 -12.67 7.78
N TYR A 108 -13.76 -11.76 8.77
CA TYR A 108 -13.84 -12.14 10.18
C TYR A 108 -15.14 -12.89 10.52
N ILE A 109 -16.29 -12.41 10.01
CA ILE A 109 -17.57 -13.11 10.20
C ILE A 109 -17.52 -14.51 9.57
N LYS A 110 -17.06 -14.62 8.32
CA LYS A 110 -16.92 -15.92 7.63
C LYS A 110 -15.99 -16.87 8.39
N PHE A 111 -14.89 -16.35 8.92
CA PHE A 111 -13.97 -17.12 9.75
C PHE A 111 -14.66 -17.69 10.99
N LEU A 112 -15.46 -16.89 11.70
CA LEU A 112 -16.22 -17.35 12.86
C LEU A 112 -17.27 -18.41 12.51
N GLU A 113 -17.94 -18.28 11.35
CA GLU A 113 -18.88 -19.28 10.87
C GLU A 113 -18.18 -20.62 10.58
N ASN A 114 -17.04 -20.57 9.89
CA ASN A 114 -16.20 -21.74 9.61
C ASN A 114 -15.69 -22.37 10.91
N LEU A 115 -15.23 -21.57 11.87
CA LEU A 115 -14.77 -22.04 13.18
C LEU A 115 -15.90 -22.72 13.96
N LYS A 116 -17.08 -22.12 13.98
CA LYS A 116 -18.28 -22.71 14.61
C LYS A 116 -18.65 -24.03 13.96
N SER A 117 -18.56 -24.13 12.64
CA SER A 117 -18.79 -25.38 11.92
C SER A 117 -17.74 -26.44 12.26
N PHE A 118 -16.47 -26.04 12.34
CA PHE A 118 -15.35 -26.93 12.67
C PHE A 118 -15.48 -27.53 14.07
N VAL A 119 -15.85 -26.73 15.07
CA VAL A 119 -15.98 -27.17 16.48
C VAL A 119 -17.26 -28.00 16.73
N LYS A 120 -18.27 -27.88 15.86
CA LYS A 120 -19.52 -28.65 15.97
C LYS A 120 -19.44 -30.07 15.39
N CYS A 121 -18.39 -30.37 14.63
CA CYS A 121 -18.03 -31.74 14.25
C CYS A 121 -17.41 -32.48 15.43
#